data_AF-A0A1V5GRP6-F1
#
_entry.id   AF-A0A1V5GRP6-F1
#
_cell.length_a   1.000
_cell.length_b   1.000
_cell.length_c   1.000
_cell.angle_alpha   90.00
_cell.angle_beta   90.00
_cell.angle_gamma   90.00
#
_symmetry.space_group_name_H-M   'P 1'
#
loop_
_entity.id
_entity.type
_entity.pdbx_description
1 polymer ?
#
loop_
_entity_poly.entity_id
_entity_poly.type
_entity_poly.pdbx_seq_one_letter_code
_entity_poly.pdbx_strand_id
1 'polypeptide(L)'
;MASQFANIHIQSKIFSDNVLLCIEVGDDVAKENSRIIAFMAIINAIQRGFITECGLFLRGGFTKGKMSINDDYIFGEGLIKAVELEEKTVHPRIAVSDEIIDILNQNALYSQEELDKAITIENSIKNGDSISDDDSAFYGRILQLNNQFRFERNMVLNFLYMCDDGVICLSYLYCFDVRSFIPEQAIGQALEMMKQISPSDFDKLSKSFPNIDLILHTHKQIVEQKLIKHSDYSSIEMNNIKLFDAQERVLRKFVWSMVYHNYMCNKYSKPEYYINTQGNCERRHMKLVIHVIDKEGNIINP
;
A
#
# COMPACT_ATOMS: atom_id res chain seq x y z
N MET A 1 2.60 -0.81 -24.19
CA MET A 1 2.45 -0.75 -22.71
C MET A 1 3.20 -1.85 -21.98
N ALA A 2 3.16 -3.13 -22.42
CA ALA A 2 3.95 -4.20 -21.78
C ALA A 2 5.48 -3.97 -21.79
N SER A 3 6.03 -3.24 -22.77
CA SER A 3 7.47 -2.91 -22.84
C SER A 3 7.93 -1.78 -21.92
N GLN A 4 7.03 -0.98 -21.35
CA GLN A 4 7.39 0.16 -20.48
C GLN A 4 7.50 -0.22 -19.00
N PHE A 5 6.86 -1.32 -18.58
CA PHE A 5 6.98 -1.87 -17.22
C PHE A 5 8.11 -2.92 -17.10
N ALA A 6 8.81 -3.23 -18.19
CA ALA A 6 9.57 -4.47 -18.33
C ALA A 6 10.96 -4.51 -17.66
N ASN A 7 11.46 -3.44 -17.03
CA ASN A 7 12.79 -3.48 -16.37
C ASN A 7 12.83 -2.62 -15.09
N ILE A 8 12.00 -2.96 -14.09
CA ILE A 8 12.28 -2.48 -12.72
C ILE A 8 13.38 -3.35 -12.14
N HIS A 9 14.62 -2.89 -12.25
CA HIS A 9 15.74 -3.52 -11.57
C HIS A 9 15.75 -3.06 -10.10
N ILE A 10 15.33 -3.96 -9.21
CA ILE A 10 15.38 -3.74 -7.75
C ILE A 10 16.73 -4.25 -7.26
N GLN A 11 17.52 -3.34 -6.70
CA GLN A 11 18.70 -3.73 -5.94
C GLN A 11 18.29 -3.98 -4.50
N SER A 12 18.86 -5.01 -3.90
CA SER A 12 18.57 -5.40 -2.52
C SER A 12 19.87 -5.67 -1.77
N LYS A 13 19.93 -5.29 -0.50
CA LYS A 13 21.03 -5.67 0.37
C LYS A 13 20.52 -5.84 1.79
N ILE A 14 21.08 -6.82 2.47
CA ILE A 14 20.75 -7.15 3.85
C ILE A 14 21.97 -6.81 4.68
N PHE A 15 21.78 -6.07 5.76
CA PHE A 15 22.83 -5.77 6.72
C PHE A 15 22.22 -5.75 8.12
N SER A 16 22.85 -6.48 9.04
CA SER A 16 22.31 -6.68 10.39
C SER A 16 20.88 -7.29 10.31
N ASP A 17 19.92 -6.63 10.95
CA ASP A 17 18.50 -6.90 11.01
C ASP A 17 17.68 -6.11 9.96
N ASN A 18 18.34 -5.36 9.08
CA ASN A 18 17.69 -4.50 8.09
C ASN A 18 17.78 -5.06 6.67
N VAL A 19 16.70 -4.84 5.91
CA VAL A 19 16.62 -5.13 4.48
C VAL A 19 16.43 -3.84 3.71
N LEU A 20 17.40 -3.49 2.88
CA LEU A 20 17.31 -2.37 1.96
C LEU A 20 16.83 -2.87 0.59
N LEU A 21 15.84 -2.18 0.05
CA LEU A 21 15.37 -2.32 -1.33
C LEU A 21 15.40 -0.94 -1.98
N CYS A 22 15.95 -0.84 -3.19
CA CYS A 22 15.98 0.42 -3.91
C CYS A 22 15.88 0.22 -5.43
N ILE A 23 15.35 1.26 -6.08
CA ILE A 23 15.34 1.41 -7.53
C ILE A 23 16.07 2.70 -7.88
N GLU A 24 16.82 2.70 -8.97
CA GLU A 24 17.42 3.91 -9.50
C GLU A 24 16.33 4.82 -10.09
N VAL A 25 16.34 6.11 -9.78
CA VAL A 25 15.37 7.08 -10.29
C VAL A 25 16.03 7.89 -11.40
N GLY A 26 15.51 7.81 -12.63
CA GLY A 26 15.99 8.55 -13.80
C GLY A 26 15.38 9.94 -13.96
N ASP A 27 15.62 10.59 -15.10
CA ASP A 27 15.23 11.98 -15.38
C ASP A 27 13.80 12.14 -15.98
N ASP A 28 13.19 11.07 -16.48
CA ASP A 28 11.87 11.11 -17.14
C ASP A 28 10.73 11.03 -16.11
N VAL A 29 10.17 12.18 -15.73
CA VAL A 29 9.15 12.33 -14.69
C VAL A 29 7.96 11.37 -14.86
N ALA A 30 7.42 11.20 -16.06
CA ALA A 30 6.25 10.34 -16.28
C ALA A 30 6.60 8.87 -16.04
N LYS A 31 7.74 8.42 -16.56
CA LYS A 31 8.20 7.04 -16.33
C LYS A 31 8.58 6.81 -14.87
N GLU A 32 9.15 7.80 -14.20
CA GLU A 32 9.55 7.69 -12.80
C GLU A 32 8.37 7.48 -11.87
N ASN A 33 7.23 8.15 -12.11
CA ASN A 33 6.05 7.94 -11.28
C ASN A 33 5.50 6.53 -11.39
N SER A 34 5.33 6.02 -12.61
CA SER A 34 4.86 4.64 -12.79
C SER A 34 5.83 3.64 -12.13
N ARG A 35 7.14 3.89 -12.17
CA ARG A 35 8.17 3.06 -11.51
C ARG A 35 8.09 3.12 -9.99
N ILE A 36 7.93 4.32 -9.40
CA ILE A 36 7.74 4.49 -7.95
C ILE A 36 6.47 3.79 -7.49
N ILE A 37 5.35 3.97 -8.19
CA ILE A 37 4.07 3.34 -7.87
C ILE A 37 4.17 1.82 -7.94
N ALA A 38 4.83 1.28 -8.98
CA ALA A 38 5.08 -0.16 -9.09
C ALA A 38 5.98 -0.66 -7.95
N PHE A 39 7.00 0.09 -7.57
CA PHE A 39 7.86 -0.25 -6.44
C PHE A 39 7.07 -0.24 -5.11
N MET A 40 6.21 0.75 -4.87
CA MET A 40 5.30 0.77 -3.71
C MET A 40 4.39 -0.46 -3.66
N ALA A 41 3.85 -0.91 -4.80
CA ALA A 41 3.04 -2.12 -4.87
C ALA A 41 3.83 -3.36 -4.43
N ILE A 42 5.08 -3.48 -4.87
CA ILE A 42 5.99 -4.57 -4.48
C ILE A 42 6.28 -4.53 -2.98
N ILE A 43 6.61 -3.36 -2.42
CA ILE A 43 6.88 -3.21 -0.98
C ILE A 43 5.63 -3.56 -0.15
N ASN A 44 4.45 -3.09 -0.55
CA ASN A 44 3.20 -3.45 0.12
C ASN A 44 2.92 -4.96 0.05
N ALA A 45 3.19 -5.60 -1.10
CA ALA A 45 3.03 -7.04 -1.26
C ALA A 45 4.00 -7.83 -0.38
N ILE A 46 5.26 -7.41 -0.29
CA ILE A 46 6.26 -7.98 0.63
C ILE A 46 5.78 -7.85 2.07
N GLN A 47 5.40 -6.65 2.51
CA GLN A 47 4.92 -6.42 3.87
C GLN A 47 3.72 -7.30 4.20
N ARG A 48 2.74 -7.38 3.29
CA ARG A 48 1.57 -8.27 3.46
C ARG A 48 1.99 -9.74 3.55
N GLY A 49 2.88 -10.21 2.67
CA GLY A 49 3.37 -11.59 2.67
C GLY A 49 4.02 -11.98 4.00
N PHE A 50 4.92 -11.14 4.53
CA PHE A 50 5.53 -11.37 5.86
C PHE A 50 4.49 -11.44 6.99
N ILE A 51 3.44 -10.63 6.93
CA ILE A 51 2.36 -10.67 7.91
C ILE A 51 1.57 -11.97 7.74
N THR A 52 1.09 -12.28 6.54
CA THR A 52 0.17 -13.40 6.29
C THR A 52 0.82 -14.77 6.40
N GLU A 53 2.08 -14.89 5.99
CA GLU A 53 2.80 -16.17 5.94
C GLU A 53 3.66 -16.41 7.18
N CYS A 54 4.23 -15.35 7.77
CA CYS A 54 5.15 -15.47 8.91
C CYS A 54 4.60 -14.87 10.21
N GLY A 55 3.48 -14.14 10.17
CA GLY A 55 2.98 -13.40 11.34
C GLY A 55 3.95 -12.31 11.81
N LEU A 56 4.81 -11.81 10.91
CA LEU A 56 5.84 -10.80 11.16
C LEU A 56 5.40 -9.45 10.62
N PHE A 57 5.41 -8.45 11.49
CA PHE A 57 4.94 -7.11 11.21
C PHE A 57 6.14 -6.18 10.98
N LEU A 58 6.38 -5.81 9.73
CA LEU A 58 7.52 -5.00 9.31
C LEU A 58 7.34 -3.51 9.62
N ARG A 59 8.48 -2.81 9.72
CA ARG A 59 8.60 -1.35 9.80
C ARG A 59 9.60 -0.88 8.76
N GLY A 60 9.55 0.39 8.41
CA GLY A 60 10.55 0.98 7.54
C GLY A 60 10.25 2.42 7.17
N GLY A 61 11.15 2.98 6.37
CA GLY A 61 10.98 4.25 5.67
C GLY A 61 11.03 4.05 4.15
N PHE A 62 10.18 4.77 3.43
CA PHE A 62 10.15 4.83 1.97
C PHE A 62 10.45 6.27 1.55
N THR A 63 11.61 6.49 0.92
CA THR A 63 12.10 7.82 0.58
C THR A 63 12.92 7.81 -0.71
N LYS A 64 13.19 9.00 -1.25
CA LYS A 64 14.17 9.25 -2.29
C LYS A 64 15.45 9.82 -1.66
N GLY A 65 16.60 9.54 -2.26
CA GLY A 65 17.86 10.15 -1.85
C GLY A 65 19.04 9.60 -2.63
N LYS A 66 20.17 10.32 -2.56
CA LYS A 66 21.42 9.88 -3.19
C LYS A 66 21.99 8.69 -2.43
N MET A 67 22.38 7.65 -3.16
CA MET A 67 22.95 6.43 -2.60
C MET A 67 24.06 5.88 -3.50
N SER A 68 25.04 5.24 -2.89
CA SER A 68 26.04 4.41 -3.55
C SER A 68 25.94 3.00 -2.98
N ILE A 69 25.78 2.02 -3.85
CA ILE A 69 25.64 0.60 -3.51
C ILE A 69 26.65 -0.15 -4.37
N ASN A 70 27.47 -0.97 -3.72
CA ASN A 70 28.29 -1.98 -4.37
C ASN A 70 28.27 -3.26 -3.50
N ASP A 71 29.04 -4.28 -3.91
CA ASP A 71 29.06 -5.58 -3.23
C ASP A 71 29.49 -5.46 -1.76
N ASP A 72 30.40 -4.55 -1.45
CA ASP A 72 31.02 -4.42 -0.12
C ASP A 72 30.32 -3.38 0.78
N TYR A 73 29.83 -2.27 0.24
CA TYR A 73 29.37 -1.10 0.98
C TYR A 73 28.01 -0.58 0.51
N ILE A 74 27.32 0.08 1.44
CA ILE A 74 26.18 0.95 1.15
C ILE A 74 26.33 2.21 1.98
N PHE A 75 26.19 3.36 1.34
CA PHE A 75 26.12 4.64 2.04
C PHE A 75 25.39 5.67 1.19
N GLY A 76 24.87 6.69 1.85
CA GLY A 76 24.20 7.81 1.20
C GLY A 76 23.08 8.39 2.04
N GLU A 77 22.70 9.60 1.68
CA GLU A 77 21.61 10.34 2.31
C GLU A 77 20.29 9.57 2.27
N GLY A 78 20.01 8.84 1.18
CA GLY A 78 18.77 8.05 1.06
C GLY A 78 18.64 6.97 2.13
N LEU A 79 19.74 6.28 2.46
CA LEU A 79 19.74 5.27 3.52
C LEU A 79 19.50 5.90 4.89
N ILE A 80 20.20 7.00 5.18
CA ILE A 80 20.08 7.70 6.47
C ILE A 80 18.63 8.16 6.67
N LYS A 81 18.03 8.81 5.67
CA LYS A 81 16.62 9.23 5.71
C LYS A 81 15.66 8.06 5.92
N ALA A 82 15.89 6.93 5.25
CA ALA A 82 15.04 5.75 5.39
C ALA A 82 15.07 5.19 6.83
N VAL A 83 16.26 5.10 7.43
CA VAL A 83 16.44 4.64 8.82
C VAL A 83 15.84 5.64 9.81
N GLU A 84 16.06 6.94 9.62
CA GLU A 84 15.47 7.98 10.48
C GLU A 84 13.93 7.96 10.45
N LEU A 85 13.35 7.70 9.27
CA LEU A 85 11.90 7.54 9.12
C LEU A 85 11.42 6.31 9.89
N GLU A 86 12.10 5.18 9.74
CA GLU A 86 11.78 3.94 10.48
C GLU A 86 11.85 4.16 11.99
N GLU A 87 12.92 4.77 12.51
CA GLU A 87 13.10 4.98 13.96
C GLU A 87 12.00 5.84 14.57
N LYS A 88 11.47 6.81 13.81
CA LYS A 88 10.32 7.63 14.20
C LYS A 88 9.01 6.85 14.19
N THR A 89 8.95 5.67 13.55
CA THR A 89 7.75 4.82 13.55
C THR A 89 7.66 3.92 14.78
N VAL A 90 6.70 4.21 15.66
CA VAL A 90 6.38 3.36 16.82
C VAL A 90 5.54 2.14 16.45
N HIS A 91 4.87 2.18 15.28
CA HIS A 91 3.91 1.19 14.81
C HIS A 91 4.44 0.35 13.64
N PRO A 92 3.91 -0.86 13.38
CA PRO A 92 4.34 -1.72 12.28
C PRO A 92 3.87 -1.19 10.90
N ARG A 93 4.50 -0.10 10.45
CA ARG A 93 4.17 0.60 9.21
C ARG A 93 5.44 1.00 8.47
N ILE A 94 5.32 1.17 7.16
CA ILE A 94 6.39 1.74 6.33
C ILE A 94 6.02 3.20 6.03
N ALA A 95 6.66 4.15 6.71
CA ALA A 95 6.37 5.58 6.56
C ALA A 95 6.89 6.09 5.21
N VAL A 96 6.15 7.01 4.59
CA VAL A 96 6.50 7.61 3.29
C VAL A 96 6.96 9.04 3.54
N SER A 97 8.10 9.44 2.96
CA SER A 97 8.62 10.80 3.09
C SER A 97 7.83 11.82 2.26
N ASP A 98 7.81 13.07 2.72
CA ASP A 98 7.16 14.18 1.99
C ASP A 98 7.71 14.34 0.57
N GLU A 99 9.00 14.09 0.37
CA GLU A 99 9.65 14.13 -0.95
C GLU A 99 8.99 13.16 -1.95
N ILE A 100 8.59 11.97 -1.51
CA ILE A 100 7.86 11.01 -2.34
C ILE A 100 6.44 11.51 -2.59
N ILE A 101 5.77 12.06 -1.58
CA ILE A 101 4.42 12.62 -1.72
C ILE A 101 4.39 13.77 -2.73
N ASP A 102 5.38 14.64 -2.69
CA ASP A 102 5.54 15.75 -3.64
C ASP A 102 5.71 15.25 -5.07
N ILE A 103 6.56 14.24 -5.28
CA ILE A 103 6.75 13.60 -6.60
C ILE A 103 5.42 13.05 -7.12
N LEU A 104 4.67 12.33 -6.28
CA LEU A 104 3.38 11.74 -6.67
C LEU A 104 2.29 12.80 -6.94
N ASN A 105 2.43 14.02 -6.42
CA ASN A 105 1.48 15.12 -6.61
C ASN A 105 1.80 16.03 -7.80
N GLN A 106 3.05 16.09 -8.27
CA GLN A 106 3.49 16.98 -9.36
C GLN A 106 3.00 16.58 -10.78
N ASN A 107 2.19 15.51 -10.90
CA ASN A 107 1.97 14.81 -12.16
C ASN A 107 0.87 15.39 -13.06
N ALA A 108 1.05 16.60 -13.59
CA ALA A 108 0.31 16.98 -14.78
C ALA A 108 1.01 16.40 -16.02
N LEU A 109 0.47 15.32 -16.61
CA LEU A 109 1.00 14.72 -17.85
C LEU A 109 0.74 15.58 -19.11
N TYR A 110 -0.05 16.64 -18.96
CA TYR A 110 -0.45 17.59 -19.99
C TYR A 110 -0.70 18.95 -19.34
N SER A 111 -0.59 20.03 -20.11
CA SER A 111 -0.87 21.38 -19.63
C SER A 111 -2.38 21.64 -19.52
N GLN A 112 -2.77 22.69 -18.80
CA GLN A 112 -4.16 23.13 -18.75
C GLN A 112 -4.69 23.52 -20.15
N GLU A 113 -3.85 24.16 -20.96
CA GLU A 113 -4.20 24.54 -22.34
C GLU A 113 -4.45 23.31 -23.23
N GLU A 114 -3.63 22.26 -23.08
CA GLU A 114 -3.83 21.00 -23.80
C GLU A 114 -5.14 20.31 -23.39
N LEU A 115 -5.51 20.39 -22.10
CA LEU A 115 -6.77 19.87 -21.59
C LEU A 115 -7.97 20.65 -22.14
N ASP A 116 -7.90 21.98 -22.14
CA ASP A 116 -8.97 22.85 -22.66
C ASP A 116 -9.20 22.61 -24.17
N LYS A 117 -8.12 22.41 -24.93
CA LYS A 117 -8.21 22.00 -26.34
C LYS A 117 -8.89 20.63 -26.48
N ALA A 118 -8.51 19.65 -25.67
CA ALA A 118 -9.09 18.30 -25.72
C ALA A 118 -10.59 18.30 -25.39
N ILE A 119 -11.03 19.11 -24.42
CA ILE A 119 -12.45 19.28 -24.07
C ILE A 119 -13.22 19.89 -25.24
N THR A 120 -12.64 20.87 -25.92
CA THR A 120 -13.26 21.48 -27.11
C THR A 120 -13.47 20.44 -28.21
N ILE A 121 -12.45 19.61 -28.49
CA ILE A 121 -12.54 18.53 -29.47
C ILE A 121 -13.59 17.48 -29.04
N GLU A 122 -13.61 17.09 -27.77
CA GLU A 122 -14.61 16.14 -27.24
C GLU A 122 -16.05 16.63 -27.45
N ASN A 123 -16.30 17.93 -27.21
CA ASN A 123 -17.62 18.53 -27.41
C ASN A 123 -18.02 18.53 -28.89
N SER A 124 -17.10 18.86 -29.81
CA SER A 124 -17.35 18.76 -31.25
C SER A 124 -17.69 17.32 -31.67
N ILE A 125 -16.96 16.32 -31.16
CA ILE A 125 -17.27 14.90 -31.42
C ILE A 125 -18.67 14.53 -30.92
N LYS A 126 -19.03 14.96 -29.70
CA LYS A 126 -20.37 14.70 -29.10
C LYS A 126 -21.50 15.36 -29.88
N ASN A 127 -21.25 16.52 -30.49
CA ASN A 127 -22.21 17.22 -31.34
C ASN A 127 -22.32 16.64 -32.76
N GLY A 128 -21.47 15.68 -33.12
CA GLY A 128 -21.45 15.06 -34.45
C GLY A 128 -20.69 15.86 -35.51
N ASP A 129 -19.87 16.83 -35.09
CA ASP A 129 -19.06 17.65 -36.00
C ASP A 129 -17.88 16.83 -36.57
N SER A 130 -17.49 17.10 -37.82
CA SER A 130 -16.28 16.51 -38.39
C SER A 130 -15.03 17.17 -37.79
N ILE A 131 -14.11 16.36 -37.27
CA ILE A 131 -12.82 16.81 -36.73
C ILE A 131 -11.69 16.53 -37.73
N SER A 132 -10.61 17.32 -37.65
CA SER A 132 -9.41 17.10 -38.45
C SER A 132 -8.64 15.85 -37.99
N ASP A 133 -7.85 15.23 -38.87
CA ASP A 133 -6.99 14.10 -38.51
C ASP A 133 -5.97 14.48 -37.42
N ASP A 134 -5.47 15.71 -37.44
CA ASP A 134 -4.54 16.24 -36.43
C ASP A 134 -5.22 16.40 -35.06
N ASP A 135 -6.46 16.90 -35.01
CA ASP A 135 -7.22 17.01 -33.76
C ASP A 135 -7.64 15.64 -33.23
N SER A 136 -7.96 14.69 -34.11
CA SER A 136 -8.21 13.30 -33.74
C SER A 136 -6.97 12.66 -33.11
N ALA A 137 -5.79 12.81 -33.73
CA ALA A 137 -4.53 12.30 -33.21
C ALA A 137 -4.15 12.97 -31.87
N PHE A 138 -4.30 14.29 -31.77
CA PHE A 138 -4.07 15.04 -30.54
C PHE A 138 -5.00 14.57 -29.41
N TYR A 139 -6.31 14.47 -29.68
CA TYR A 139 -7.29 14.04 -28.71
C TYR A 139 -7.03 12.61 -28.24
N GLY A 140 -6.69 11.69 -29.16
CA GLY A 140 -6.30 10.33 -28.82
C GLY A 140 -5.10 10.28 -27.87
N ARG A 141 -4.07 11.10 -28.12
CA ARG A 141 -2.89 11.23 -27.24
C ARG A 141 -3.28 11.74 -25.85
N ILE A 142 -4.05 12.83 -25.76
CA ILE A 142 -4.47 13.40 -24.48
C ILE A 142 -5.35 12.43 -23.70
N LEU A 143 -6.27 11.73 -24.37
CA LEU A 143 -7.11 10.71 -23.75
C LEU A 143 -6.27 9.59 -23.13
N GLN A 144 -5.23 9.12 -23.84
CA GLN A 144 -4.29 8.14 -23.33
C GLN A 144 -3.56 8.65 -22.07
N LEU A 145 -3.04 9.87 -22.09
CA LEU A 145 -2.36 10.48 -20.95
C LEU A 145 -3.30 10.67 -19.75
N ASN A 146 -4.53 11.15 -19.98
CA ASN A 146 -5.54 11.29 -18.92
C ASN A 146 -5.92 9.94 -18.30
N ASN A 147 -6.08 8.90 -19.11
CA ASN A 147 -6.33 7.56 -18.59
C ASN A 147 -5.17 7.04 -17.72
N GLN A 148 -3.92 7.26 -18.15
CA GLN A 148 -2.74 6.93 -17.37
C GLN A 148 -2.71 7.70 -16.05
N PHE A 149 -2.91 9.02 -16.09
CA PHE A 149 -2.92 9.86 -14.89
C PHE A 149 -3.99 9.43 -13.89
N ARG A 150 -5.22 9.17 -14.36
CA ARG A 150 -6.32 8.68 -13.51
C ARG A 150 -6.01 7.33 -12.87
N PHE A 151 -5.41 6.43 -13.64
CA PHE A 151 -5.00 5.11 -13.16
C PHE A 151 -3.93 5.23 -12.06
N GLU A 152 -2.86 5.97 -12.32
CA GLU A 152 -1.77 6.21 -11.37
C GLU A 152 -2.27 6.89 -10.10
N ARG A 153 -3.09 7.94 -10.23
CA ARG A 153 -3.65 8.65 -9.09
C ARG A 153 -4.50 7.73 -8.21
N ASN A 154 -5.32 6.87 -8.81
CA ASN A 154 -6.13 5.94 -8.04
C ASN A 154 -5.28 4.85 -7.36
N MET A 155 -4.21 4.37 -8.01
CA MET A 155 -3.25 3.47 -7.37
C MET A 155 -2.61 4.12 -6.14
N VAL A 156 -2.13 5.36 -6.26
CA VAL A 156 -1.56 6.12 -5.14
C VAL A 156 -2.54 6.25 -3.96
N LEU A 157 -3.80 6.60 -4.23
CA LEU A 157 -4.85 6.70 -3.20
C LEU A 157 -5.15 5.35 -2.52
N ASN A 158 -4.85 4.23 -3.17
CA ASN A 158 -5.01 2.91 -2.58
C ASN A 158 -3.76 2.43 -1.83
N PHE A 159 -2.57 2.82 -2.29
CA PHE A 159 -1.29 2.41 -1.71
C PHE A 159 -0.86 3.25 -0.52
N LEU A 160 -1.48 4.40 -0.28
CA LEU A 160 -1.21 5.27 0.87
C LEU A 160 -2.33 5.20 1.90
N TYR A 161 -1.94 5.29 3.17
CA TYR A 161 -2.80 5.41 4.33
C TYR A 161 -2.28 6.53 5.23
N MET A 162 -3.15 7.48 5.60
CA MET A 162 -2.82 8.52 6.58
C MET A 162 -3.19 8.00 7.97
N CYS A 163 -2.20 7.88 8.84
CA CYS A 163 -2.40 7.46 10.21
C CYS A 163 -3.01 8.59 11.07
N ASP A 164 -3.59 8.24 12.21
CA ASP A 164 -4.18 9.20 13.17
C ASP A 164 -3.16 10.22 13.72
N ASP A 165 -1.87 9.88 13.71
CA ASP A 165 -0.77 10.76 14.11
C ASP A 165 -0.25 11.65 12.96
N GLY A 166 -0.95 11.65 11.81
CA GLY A 166 -0.62 12.47 10.64
C GLY A 166 0.45 11.87 9.72
N VAL A 167 1.07 10.75 10.08
CA VAL A 167 2.09 10.11 9.25
C VAL A 167 1.45 9.34 8.09
N ILE A 168 1.89 9.62 6.87
CA ILE A 168 1.50 8.85 5.68
C ILE A 168 2.37 7.60 5.60
N CYS A 169 1.75 6.43 5.42
CA CYS A 169 2.44 5.17 5.28
C CYS A 169 1.90 4.33 4.12
N LEU A 170 2.66 3.31 3.73
CA LEU A 170 2.22 2.33 2.75
C LEU A 170 1.07 1.47 3.33
N SER A 171 0.06 1.26 2.50
CA SER A 171 -1.17 0.54 2.81
C SER A 171 -1.06 -0.93 2.36
N TYR A 172 -0.48 -1.78 3.20
CA TYR A 172 -0.23 -3.18 2.83
C TYR A 172 -1.50 -4.05 2.66
N LEU A 173 -2.67 -3.56 3.09
CA LEU A 173 -3.98 -4.20 2.87
C LEU A 173 -4.69 -3.62 1.64
N TYR A 174 -3.99 -2.88 0.79
CA TYR A 174 -4.56 -2.42 -0.46
C TYR A 174 -5.07 -3.62 -1.27
N CYS A 175 -6.25 -3.45 -1.84
CA CYS A 175 -6.81 -4.30 -2.88
C CYS A 175 -7.07 -3.41 -4.10
N PHE A 176 -6.41 -3.75 -5.21
CA PHE A 176 -6.58 -3.06 -6.47
C PHE A 176 -7.31 -3.99 -7.45
N ASP A 177 -8.53 -3.63 -7.82
CA ASP A 177 -9.30 -4.34 -8.84
C ASP A 177 -9.28 -3.54 -10.15
N VAL A 178 -8.44 -3.98 -11.08
CA VAL A 178 -8.30 -3.38 -12.42
C VAL A 178 -9.65 -3.30 -13.15
N ARG A 179 -10.59 -4.23 -12.87
CA ARG A 179 -11.91 -4.27 -13.53
C ARG A 179 -12.74 -3.03 -13.22
N SER A 180 -12.54 -2.40 -12.06
CA SER A 180 -13.26 -1.17 -11.69
C SER A 180 -12.97 0.02 -12.62
N PHE A 181 -11.93 -0.06 -13.46
CA PHE A 181 -11.55 0.97 -14.42
C PHE A 181 -11.98 0.66 -15.85
N ILE A 182 -12.41 -0.57 -16.10
CA ILE A 182 -12.85 -1.00 -17.42
C ILE A 182 -14.38 -0.99 -17.38
N PRO A 183 -15.06 -0.21 -18.25
CA PRO A 183 -16.50 -0.29 -18.37
C PRO A 183 -16.93 -1.75 -18.54
N GLU A 184 -17.98 -2.18 -17.83
CA GLU A 184 -18.37 -3.60 -17.79
C GLU A 184 -18.56 -4.19 -19.21
N GLN A 185 -19.09 -3.38 -20.12
CA GLN A 185 -19.29 -3.69 -21.53
C GLN A 185 -17.98 -3.90 -22.33
N ALA A 186 -16.87 -3.36 -21.85
CA ALA A 186 -15.54 -3.42 -22.47
C ALA A 186 -14.60 -4.44 -21.81
N ILE A 187 -14.98 -5.01 -20.65
CA ILE A 187 -14.14 -5.98 -19.91
C ILE A 187 -13.79 -7.18 -20.79
N GLY A 188 -14.77 -7.76 -21.49
CA GLY A 188 -14.54 -8.92 -22.35
C GLY A 188 -13.52 -8.64 -23.46
N GLN A 189 -13.64 -7.49 -24.12
CA GLN A 189 -12.70 -7.08 -25.18
C GLN A 189 -11.30 -6.81 -24.62
N ALA A 190 -11.20 -6.11 -23.49
CA ALA A 190 -9.92 -5.81 -22.85
C ALA A 190 -9.19 -7.09 -22.38
N LEU A 191 -9.93 -8.06 -21.84
CA LEU A 191 -9.41 -9.36 -21.44
C LEU A 191 -8.90 -10.18 -22.64
N GLU A 192 -9.65 -10.21 -23.75
CA GLU A 192 -9.21 -10.86 -24.99
C GLU A 192 -7.96 -10.20 -25.58
N MET A 193 -7.89 -8.86 -25.59
CA MET A 193 -6.68 -8.13 -26.01
C MET A 193 -5.47 -8.47 -25.14
N MET A 194 -5.64 -8.53 -23.81
CA MET A 194 -4.57 -8.91 -22.89
C MET A 194 -4.09 -10.33 -23.15
N LYS A 195 -5.01 -11.28 -23.36
CA LYS A 195 -4.69 -12.67 -23.69
C LYS A 195 -3.87 -12.79 -24.97
N GLN A 196 -4.13 -11.94 -25.97
CA GLN A 196 -3.33 -11.91 -27.19
C GLN A 196 -1.93 -11.29 -26.99
N ILE A 197 -1.82 -10.26 -26.15
CA ILE A 197 -0.55 -9.53 -25.93
C ILE A 197 0.39 -10.33 -25.01
N SER A 198 -0.13 -10.91 -23.94
CA SER A 198 0.64 -11.69 -22.97
C SER A 198 -0.23 -12.82 -22.39
N PRO A 199 -0.28 -13.99 -23.05
CA PRO A 199 -1.04 -15.13 -22.57
C PRO A 199 -0.63 -15.57 -21.15
N SER A 200 0.66 -15.45 -20.82
CA SER A 200 1.19 -15.83 -19.51
C SER A 200 0.70 -14.90 -18.40
N ASP A 201 0.58 -13.60 -18.65
CA ASP A 201 0.09 -12.66 -17.65
C ASP A 201 -1.42 -12.77 -17.51
N PHE A 202 -2.14 -13.03 -18.60
CA PHE A 202 -3.58 -13.31 -18.58
C PHE A 202 -3.91 -14.53 -17.69
N ASP A 203 -3.18 -15.64 -17.87
CA ASP A 203 -3.34 -16.84 -17.07
C ASP A 203 -3.06 -16.59 -15.58
N LYS A 204 -2.05 -15.78 -15.26
CA LYS A 204 -1.75 -15.36 -13.89
C LYS A 204 -2.83 -14.45 -13.31
N LEU A 205 -3.35 -13.51 -14.11
CA LEU A 205 -4.37 -12.54 -13.71
C LEU A 205 -5.64 -13.25 -13.23
N SER A 206 -6.12 -14.23 -14.00
CA SER A 206 -7.32 -15.02 -13.68
C SER A 206 -7.22 -15.79 -12.35
N LYS A 207 -6.00 -16.10 -11.90
CA LYS A 207 -5.70 -16.84 -10.67
C LYS A 207 -5.30 -15.95 -9.49
N SER A 208 -4.92 -14.70 -9.73
CA SER A 208 -4.23 -13.83 -8.75
C SER A 208 -4.93 -12.51 -8.45
N PHE A 209 -6.22 -12.37 -8.80
CA PHE A 209 -6.95 -11.18 -8.37
C PHE A 209 -6.91 -11.08 -6.85
N PRO A 210 -6.46 -9.95 -6.28
CA PRO A 210 -6.46 -9.77 -4.84
C PRO A 210 -7.90 -9.89 -4.35
N ASN A 211 -8.15 -10.89 -3.52
CA ASN A 211 -9.45 -11.12 -2.91
C ASN A 211 -9.46 -10.37 -1.58
N ILE A 212 -10.15 -9.23 -1.54
CA ILE A 212 -10.20 -8.40 -0.33
C ILE A 212 -10.79 -9.16 0.86
N ASP A 213 -11.78 -10.03 0.63
CA ASP A 213 -12.39 -10.84 1.69
C ASP A 213 -11.37 -11.79 2.31
N LEU A 214 -10.56 -12.45 1.48
CA LEU A 214 -9.46 -13.30 1.95
C LEU A 214 -8.39 -12.48 2.69
N ILE A 215 -7.97 -11.34 2.13
CA ILE A 215 -6.95 -10.48 2.73
C ILE A 215 -7.39 -9.99 4.11
N LEU A 216 -8.62 -9.48 4.23
CA LEU A 216 -9.15 -9.00 5.50
C LEU A 216 -9.35 -10.17 6.48
N HIS A 217 -9.91 -11.29 6.03
CA HIS A 217 -10.10 -12.47 6.89
C HIS A 217 -8.78 -12.98 7.48
N THR A 218 -7.76 -13.18 6.64
CA THR A 218 -6.45 -13.67 7.09
C THR A 218 -5.77 -12.66 8.03
N HIS A 219 -5.79 -11.37 7.69
CA HIS A 219 -5.21 -10.35 8.57
C HIS A 219 -5.93 -10.25 9.92
N LYS A 220 -7.28 -10.34 9.92
CA LYS A 220 -8.10 -10.37 11.12
C LYS A 220 -7.63 -11.47 12.08
N GLN A 221 -7.55 -12.71 11.60
CA GLN A 221 -7.13 -13.86 12.40
C GLN A 221 -5.76 -13.65 13.04
N ILE A 222 -4.80 -13.14 12.28
CA ILE A 222 -3.44 -12.89 12.76
C ILE A 222 -3.44 -11.80 13.85
N VAL A 223 -4.13 -10.69 13.62
CA VAL A 223 -4.17 -9.59 14.60
C VAL A 223 -4.90 -10.02 15.86
N GLU A 224 -6.02 -10.71 15.77
CA GLU A 224 -6.75 -11.26 16.93
C GLU A 224 -5.85 -12.17 17.75
N GLN A 225 -5.16 -13.13 17.12
CA GLN A 225 -4.22 -14.01 17.81
C GLN A 225 -3.10 -13.23 18.53
N LYS A 226 -2.56 -12.18 17.91
CA LYS A 226 -1.51 -11.33 18.54
C LYS A 226 -2.08 -10.50 19.70
N LEU A 227 -3.28 -9.93 19.55
CA LEU A 227 -3.96 -9.19 20.62
C LEU A 227 -4.21 -10.08 21.84
N ILE A 228 -4.75 -11.28 21.62
CA ILE A 228 -5.00 -12.27 22.67
C ILE A 228 -3.69 -12.63 23.36
N LYS A 229 -2.68 -13.05 22.59
CA LYS A 229 -1.37 -13.46 23.11
C LYS A 229 -0.70 -12.38 23.95
N HIS A 230 -0.71 -11.13 23.48
CA HIS A 230 0.01 -10.04 24.14
C HIS A 230 -0.81 -9.32 25.22
N SER A 231 -2.10 -9.64 25.35
CA SER A 231 -2.94 -9.21 26.46
C SER A 231 -2.87 -10.14 27.68
N ASP A 232 -2.27 -11.33 27.55
CA ASP A 232 -2.11 -12.29 28.63
C ASP A 232 -0.83 -12.04 29.44
N TYR A 233 -1.00 -11.51 30.66
CA TYR A 233 0.09 -11.28 31.62
C TYR A 233 0.16 -12.37 32.71
N SER A 234 -0.59 -13.46 32.60
CA SER A 234 -0.72 -14.48 33.65
C SER A 234 0.62 -15.13 34.00
N SER A 235 1.50 -15.28 33.01
CA SER A 235 2.83 -15.88 33.16
C SER A 235 3.89 -14.93 33.75
N ILE A 236 3.61 -13.64 33.90
CA ILE A 236 4.58 -12.67 34.42
C ILE A 236 4.46 -12.54 35.94
N GLU A 237 5.57 -12.75 36.63
CA GLU A 237 5.69 -12.54 38.08
C GLU A 237 5.47 -11.06 38.47
N MET A 238 4.77 -10.84 39.58
CA MET A 238 4.33 -9.50 40.01
C MET A 238 5.49 -8.52 40.26
N ASN A 239 6.69 -8.97 40.59
CA ASN A 239 7.85 -8.10 40.80
C ASN A 239 8.51 -7.63 39.49
N ASN A 240 8.16 -8.20 38.33
CA ASN A 240 8.88 -7.98 37.07
C ASN A 240 8.24 -6.88 36.20
N ILE A 241 8.20 -5.65 36.71
CA ILE A 241 7.58 -4.48 36.06
C ILE A 241 8.09 -4.26 34.63
N LYS A 242 9.39 -4.50 34.39
CA LYS A 242 10.00 -4.32 33.06
C LYS A 242 9.40 -5.25 32.00
N LEU A 243 9.02 -6.48 32.37
CA LEU A 243 8.34 -7.38 31.44
C LEU A 243 6.90 -6.94 31.14
N PHE A 244 6.19 -6.42 32.15
CA PHE A 244 4.88 -5.80 31.93
C PHE A 244 4.97 -4.62 30.94
N ASP A 245 5.93 -3.72 31.13
CA ASP A 245 6.16 -2.58 30.24
C ASP A 245 6.52 -3.02 28.81
N ALA A 246 7.39 -4.02 28.68
CA ALA A 246 7.80 -4.56 27.39
C ALA A 246 6.61 -5.21 26.67
N GLN A 247 5.80 -6.00 27.37
CA GLN A 247 4.64 -6.66 26.80
C GLN A 247 3.54 -5.65 26.41
N GLU A 248 3.25 -4.66 27.26
CA GLU A 248 2.29 -3.59 26.93
C GLU A 248 2.76 -2.82 25.68
N ARG A 249 4.06 -2.51 25.59
CA ARG A 249 4.64 -1.86 24.41
C ARG A 249 4.44 -2.70 23.14
N VAL A 250 4.56 -4.02 23.24
CA VAL A 250 4.29 -4.93 22.13
C VAL A 250 2.80 -4.97 21.80
N LEU A 251 1.92 -5.06 22.80
CA LEU A 251 0.46 -5.05 22.63
C LEU A 251 -0.01 -3.81 21.87
N ARG A 252 0.53 -2.62 22.20
CA ARG A 252 0.20 -1.36 21.50
C ARG A 252 0.48 -1.38 20.01
N LYS A 253 1.43 -2.21 19.54
CA LYS A 253 1.69 -2.42 18.11
C LYS A 253 0.48 -3.07 17.43
N PHE A 254 -0.11 -4.07 18.07
CA PHE A 254 -1.24 -4.82 17.53
C PHE A 254 -2.58 -4.10 17.71
N VAL A 255 -2.70 -3.25 18.74
CA VAL A 255 -3.82 -2.29 18.84
C VAL A 255 -3.83 -1.36 17.62
N TRP A 256 -2.68 -0.82 17.23
CA TRP A 256 -2.59 -0.02 16.01
C TRP A 256 -2.96 -0.84 14.75
N SER A 257 -2.46 -2.08 14.63
CA SER A 257 -2.82 -2.95 13.50
C SER A 257 -4.32 -3.27 13.44
N MET A 258 -4.99 -3.34 14.58
CA MET A 258 -6.45 -3.53 14.67
C MET A 258 -7.21 -2.27 14.22
N VAL A 259 -6.78 -1.08 14.65
CA VAL A 259 -7.34 0.19 14.18
C VAL A 259 -7.18 0.32 12.66
N TYR A 260 -5.98 0.09 12.14
CA TYR A 260 -5.71 0.09 10.71
C TYR A 260 -6.54 -0.95 9.95
N HIS A 261 -6.69 -2.16 10.49
CA HIS A 261 -7.54 -3.20 9.89
C HIS A 261 -9.01 -2.76 9.78
N ASN A 262 -9.57 -2.20 10.86
CA ASN A 262 -10.96 -1.74 10.89
C ASN A 262 -11.17 -0.52 9.98
N TYR A 263 -10.17 0.36 9.86
CA TYR A 263 -10.17 1.41 8.84
C TYR A 263 -10.26 0.83 7.43
N MET A 264 -9.50 -0.22 7.12
CA MET A 264 -9.53 -0.87 5.81
C MET A 264 -10.85 -1.60 5.56
N CYS A 265 -11.43 -2.22 6.58
CA CYS A 265 -12.78 -2.78 6.48
C CYS A 265 -13.81 -1.69 6.12
N ASN A 266 -13.71 -0.50 6.69
CA ASN A 266 -14.54 0.65 6.30
C ASN A 266 -14.30 1.08 4.86
N LYS A 267 -13.03 1.25 4.47
CA LYS A 267 -12.64 1.64 3.11
C LYS A 267 -13.25 0.72 2.05
N TYR A 268 -13.33 -0.57 2.35
CA TYR A 268 -13.88 -1.58 1.44
C TYR A 268 -15.34 -1.95 1.69
N SER A 269 -16.02 -1.30 2.64
CA SER A 269 -17.41 -1.61 3.03
C SER A 269 -17.63 -3.07 3.45
N LYS A 270 -16.74 -3.58 4.31
CA LYS A 270 -16.70 -4.97 4.79
C LYS A 270 -16.76 -5.09 6.32
N PRO A 271 -17.85 -4.65 6.98
CA PRO A 271 -17.97 -4.67 8.44
C PRO A 271 -17.91 -6.07 9.05
N GLU A 272 -18.21 -7.13 8.29
CA GLU A 272 -18.16 -8.52 8.73
C GLU A 272 -16.76 -9.00 9.15
N TYR A 273 -15.70 -8.31 8.70
CA TYR A 273 -14.32 -8.59 9.08
C TYR A 273 -13.79 -7.70 10.22
N TYR A 274 -14.63 -6.87 10.84
CA TYR A 274 -14.17 -6.08 11.97
C TYR A 274 -13.57 -6.93 13.09
N ILE A 275 -12.51 -6.42 13.70
CA ILE A 275 -11.97 -6.91 14.95
C ILE A 275 -12.67 -6.14 16.07
N ASN A 276 -13.57 -6.82 16.78
CA ASN A 276 -14.29 -6.24 17.90
C ASN A 276 -13.50 -6.45 19.18
N THR A 277 -13.30 -5.39 19.95
CA THR A 277 -12.54 -5.48 21.20
C THR A 277 -13.13 -4.64 22.32
N GLN A 278 -12.80 -5.02 23.55
CA GLN A 278 -13.05 -4.24 24.76
C GLN A 278 -11.74 -4.03 25.52
N GLY A 279 -11.46 -2.77 25.88
CA GLY A 279 -10.31 -2.42 26.72
C GLY A 279 -10.55 -2.77 28.18
N ASN A 280 -9.53 -3.27 28.85
CA ASN A 280 -9.49 -3.55 30.27
C ASN A 280 -8.08 -3.26 30.83
N CYS A 281 -7.86 -3.56 32.10
CA CYS A 281 -6.64 -3.25 32.81
C CYS A 281 -6.17 -4.43 33.68
N GLU A 282 -4.91 -4.82 33.50
CA GLU A 282 -4.19 -5.69 34.41
C GLU A 282 -3.84 -4.90 35.67
N ARG A 283 -4.51 -5.26 36.77
CA ARG A 283 -4.54 -4.48 38.01
C ARG A 283 -3.21 -4.46 38.76
N ARG A 284 -2.34 -5.45 38.56
CA ARG A 284 -1.05 -5.53 39.26
C ARG A 284 -0.14 -4.33 38.96
N HIS A 285 -0.14 -3.86 37.71
CA HIS A 285 0.72 -2.75 37.23
C HIS A 285 -0.01 -1.74 36.34
N MET A 286 -1.34 -1.74 36.39
CA MET A 286 -2.20 -0.86 35.61
C MET A 286 -1.92 -0.91 34.10
N LYS A 287 -1.76 -2.12 33.55
CA LYS A 287 -1.38 -2.33 32.13
C LYS A 287 -2.59 -2.58 31.25
N LEU A 288 -2.49 -2.15 29.99
CA LEU A 288 -3.54 -2.38 29.00
C LEU A 288 -3.76 -3.88 28.78
N VAL A 289 -5.02 -4.30 28.81
CA VAL A 289 -5.50 -5.60 28.39
C VAL A 289 -6.54 -5.37 27.31
N ILE A 290 -6.49 -6.14 26.22
CA ILE A 290 -7.49 -6.12 25.17
C ILE A 290 -8.24 -7.44 25.20
N HIS A 291 -9.56 -7.36 25.33
CA HIS A 291 -10.44 -8.50 25.13
C HIS A 291 -10.94 -8.53 23.69
N VAL A 292 -10.79 -9.65 22.99
CA VAL A 292 -11.33 -9.85 21.65
C VAL A 292 -12.71 -10.45 21.77
N ILE A 293 -13.67 -9.94 20.99
CA ILE A 293 -15.09 -10.29 21.09
C ILE A 293 -15.54 -11.01 19.82
N ASP A 294 -16.25 -12.12 19.98
CA ASP A 294 -16.90 -12.84 18.87
C ASP A 294 -18.13 -12.09 18.31
N LYS A 295 -18.88 -12.74 17.41
CA LYS A 295 -20.07 -12.11 16.80
C LYS A 295 -21.26 -12.09 17.76
N GLU A 296 -21.26 -12.99 18.74
CA GLU A 296 -22.27 -13.17 19.77
C GLU A 296 -22.06 -12.24 20.98
N GLY A 297 -20.92 -11.55 21.04
CA GLY A 297 -20.57 -10.63 22.12
C GLY A 297 -19.76 -11.26 23.24
N ASN A 298 -19.28 -12.51 23.08
CA ASN A 298 -18.48 -13.19 24.10
C ASN A 298 -17.00 -12.87 23.94
N ILE A 299 -16.32 -12.82 25.08
CA ILE A 299 -14.86 -12.66 25.14
C ILE A 299 -14.19 -13.97 24.72
N ILE A 300 -13.29 -13.89 23.74
CA ILE A 300 -12.56 -15.04 23.16
C ILE A 300 -11.26 -15.33 23.93
N ASN A 301 -10.61 -14.32 24.49
CA ASN A 301 -9.39 -14.53 25.28
C ASN A 301 -9.66 -15.05 26.69
N PRO A 302 -8.77 -15.90 27.23
CA PRO A 302 -8.85 -16.40 28.60
C PRO A 302 -8.67 -15.30 29.65
#